data_AF-A0A841TGG7-F1
#
_entry.id   AF-A0A841TGG7-F1
#
_cell.length_a   1.000
_cell.length_b   1.000
_cell.length_c   1.000
_cell.angle_alpha   90.00
_cell.angle_beta   90.00
_cell.angle_gamma   90.00
#
_symmetry.space_group_name_H-M   'P 1'
#
loop_
_entity.id
_entity.type
_entity.pdbx_description
1 polymer ?
#
loop_
_entity_poly.entity_id
_entity_poly.type
_entity_poly.pdbx_seq_one_letter_code
_entity_poly.pdbx_strand_id
1 'polypeptide(L)'
;MNADDRTRVTVDIYGTQYTLTGHSSSDHMKKVAFLVNEQMHKIANGSPRLDLSKLGVLASVNLADELLRLRRENERLLNEESERKRLAKELEQALGQLEQANGSLEAIQRQAEEELTETNRKHAEQLEAVVSSYEEQVESLRQEMEDRLAASHQAYEENMNLARQALEEREAAARSDLERKLQEQAEELGGQLAAREAELSSLRTKLETAKSTLAASESRRVAELEELRAASEKEISSLQSMHEKEIAALLSAHEKEVSALQSEHEGFLQLLKTSHAEEIEAGIASYEKKLADAAAEHEARLEEERTIMASRSEALLTEYASLLEKTRAEHEAELASLRADNEAKLASLQAEHDALLNELLSEHDMALRSLQASHQAELEELGADTARWSAERSEWQAKERGLRSMLSELEEEKARLARDAEEALQIAEAAQNAESEVRKAAEAAAKAAREAAERASALERRLVELEREMEQRKLAAETAERELETARSQAAAMVSLEAERAAQLERLQEEHAAELDALRSELASRSEGSSTEAAEQAERAERLETELLSVRRELDALQEEYAKLQSEYNEWIDMLEEEV
;
A
#
# COMPACT_ATOMS: atom_id res chain seq x y z
N MET A 1 -13.29 -17.94 143.73
CA MET A 1 -14.59 -18.54 143.36
C MET A 1 -15.02 -19.46 144.49
N ASN A 2 -16.31 -19.43 144.81
CA ASN A 2 -16.93 -19.80 146.09
C ASN A 2 -16.71 -21.27 146.50
N ALA A 3 -16.53 -21.51 147.80
CA ALA A 3 -16.26 -22.82 148.39
C ALA A 3 -17.48 -23.76 148.47
N ASP A 4 -18.62 -23.42 147.83
CA ASP A 4 -19.90 -24.10 148.09
C ASP A 4 -20.80 -24.36 146.87
N ASP A 5 -20.29 -24.30 145.63
CA ASP A 5 -21.01 -24.82 144.45
C ASP A 5 -20.76 -26.32 144.24
N ARG A 6 -20.83 -27.10 145.34
CA ARG A 6 -20.78 -28.57 145.27
C ARG A 6 -22.19 -29.08 145.01
N THR A 7 -22.46 -29.40 143.76
CA THR A 7 -23.72 -30.04 143.40
C THR A 7 -23.70 -31.47 143.95
N ARG A 8 -24.70 -31.83 144.76
CA ARG A 8 -24.87 -33.17 145.32
C ARG A 8 -25.99 -33.87 144.57
N VAL A 9 -25.69 -35.01 143.95
CA VAL A 9 -26.66 -35.80 143.20
C VAL A 9 -26.61 -37.24 143.66
N THR A 10 -27.76 -37.78 144.04
CA THR A 10 -27.90 -39.21 144.33
C THR A 10 -28.18 -39.94 143.02
N VAL A 11 -27.36 -40.95 142.72
CA VAL A 11 -27.42 -41.78 141.52
C VAL A 11 -27.37 -43.25 141.93
N ASP A 12 -27.92 -44.11 141.09
CA ASP A 12 -27.85 -45.56 141.27
C ASP A 12 -26.80 -46.12 140.30
N ILE A 13 -25.81 -46.84 140.83
CA ILE A 13 -24.76 -47.50 140.06
C ILE A 13 -24.75 -48.97 140.47
N TYR A 14 -25.13 -49.83 139.53
CA TYR A 14 -25.18 -51.28 139.66
C TYR A 14 -25.99 -51.75 140.88
N GLY A 15 -27.14 -51.11 141.13
CA GLY A 15 -28.07 -51.46 142.21
C GLY A 15 -27.68 -50.89 143.59
N THR A 16 -26.63 -50.08 143.68
CA THR A 16 -26.23 -49.38 144.90
C THR A 16 -26.38 -47.86 144.72
N GLN A 17 -27.10 -47.21 145.64
CA GLN A 17 -27.23 -45.75 145.62
C GLN A 17 -25.98 -45.06 146.15
N TYR A 18 -25.37 -44.24 145.30
CA TYR A 18 -24.24 -43.38 145.64
C TYR A 18 -24.64 -41.92 145.62
N THR A 19 -24.12 -41.14 146.56
CA THR A 19 -24.29 -39.68 146.55
C THR A 19 -23.01 -39.04 146.05
N LEU A 20 -23.01 -38.59 144.79
CA LEU A 20 -21.87 -37.92 144.16
C LEU A 20 -21.88 -36.43 144.52
N THR A 21 -20.72 -35.91 144.91
CA THR A 21 -20.50 -34.48 145.12
C THR A 21 -19.40 -34.01 144.19
N GLY A 22 -19.70 -33.02 143.34
CA GLY A 22 -18.74 -32.50 142.37
C GLY A 22 -19.03 -31.05 141.98
N HIS A 23 -18.11 -30.47 141.21
CA HIS A 23 -18.19 -29.10 140.68
C HIS A 23 -18.76 -29.05 139.25
N SER A 24 -19.21 -30.20 138.72
CA SER A 24 -19.85 -30.31 137.41
C SER A 24 -21.38 -30.19 137.53
N SER A 25 -22.08 -29.92 136.42
CA SER A 25 -23.54 -29.85 136.42
C SER A 25 -24.19 -31.19 136.82
N SER A 26 -25.38 -31.14 137.42
CA SER A 26 -26.16 -32.32 137.82
C SER A 26 -26.34 -33.31 136.66
N ASP A 27 -26.66 -32.80 135.45
CA ASP A 27 -26.83 -33.62 134.25
C ASP A 27 -25.54 -34.30 133.80
N HIS A 28 -24.39 -33.62 133.91
CA HIS A 28 -23.09 -34.23 133.58
C HIS A 28 -22.75 -35.36 134.56
N MET A 29 -22.97 -35.15 135.86
CA MET A 29 -22.73 -36.19 136.86
C MET A 29 -23.66 -37.40 136.70
N LYS A 30 -24.94 -37.19 136.35
CA LYS A 30 -25.87 -38.27 136.00
C LYS A 30 -25.41 -39.04 134.76
N LYS A 31 -24.90 -38.36 133.74
CA LYS A 31 -24.34 -39.00 132.53
C LYS A 31 -23.09 -39.82 132.84
N VAL A 32 -22.18 -39.30 133.66
CA VAL A 32 -20.98 -40.04 134.10
C VAL A 32 -21.40 -41.29 134.89
N ALA A 33 -22.34 -41.16 135.81
CA ALA A 33 -22.87 -42.29 136.57
C ALA A 33 -23.54 -43.33 135.66
N PHE A 34 -24.33 -42.88 134.69
CA PHE A 34 -24.95 -43.74 133.69
C PHE A 34 -23.91 -44.49 132.84
N LEU A 35 -22.85 -43.81 132.41
CA LEU A 35 -21.76 -44.41 131.63
C LEU A 35 -21.00 -45.48 132.44
N VAL A 36 -20.67 -45.18 133.70
CA VAL A 36 -20.06 -46.16 134.61
C VAL A 36 -20.99 -47.36 134.82
N ASN A 37 -22.28 -47.11 135.04
CA ASN A 37 -23.29 -48.15 135.21
C ASN A 37 -23.41 -49.06 133.97
N GLU A 38 -23.47 -48.48 132.78
CA GLU A 38 -23.48 -49.20 131.50
C GLU A 38 -22.21 -50.05 131.34
N GLN A 39 -21.03 -49.50 131.64
CA GLN A 39 -19.77 -50.25 131.55
C GLN A 39 -19.72 -51.41 132.56
N MET A 40 -20.20 -51.19 133.79
CA MET A 40 -20.32 -52.25 134.79
C MET A 40 -21.29 -53.35 134.32
N HIS A 41 -22.46 -53.01 133.79
CA HIS A 41 -23.38 -54.00 133.22
C HIS A 41 -22.79 -54.74 132.01
N LYS A 42 -22.09 -54.03 131.12
CA LYS A 42 -21.43 -54.61 129.94
C LYS A 42 -20.36 -55.64 130.32
N ILE A 43 -19.52 -55.32 131.31
CA ILE A 43 -18.49 -56.24 131.80
C ILE A 43 -19.10 -57.41 132.58
N ALA A 44 -20.15 -57.16 133.39
CA ALA A 44 -20.85 -58.19 134.14
C ALA A 44 -21.50 -59.24 133.23
N ASN A 45 -22.09 -58.81 132.10
CA ASN A 45 -22.67 -59.71 131.11
C ASN A 45 -21.63 -60.65 130.48
N GLY A 46 -20.39 -60.18 130.29
CA GLY A 46 -19.30 -60.99 129.74
C GLY A 46 -18.61 -61.90 130.78
N SER A 47 -18.64 -61.52 132.06
CA SER A 47 -17.95 -62.24 133.13
C SER A 47 -18.79 -62.34 134.42
N PRO A 48 -19.72 -63.32 134.53
CA PRO A 48 -20.74 -63.38 135.59
C PRO A 48 -20.24 -63.72 137.00
N ARG A 49 -18.96 -64.08 137.17
CA ARG A 49 -18.37 -64.56 138.44
C ARG A 49 -17.49 -63.51 139.15
N LEU A 50 -17.48 -62.25 138.69
CA LEU A 50 -16.71 -61.20 139.34
C LEU A 50 -17.45 -60.59 140.53
N ASP A 51 -16.68 -60.26 141.57
CA ASP A 51 -17.16 -59.45 142.69
C ASP A 51 -17.36 -57.98 142.26
N LEU A 52 -18.30 -57.28 142.91
CA LEU A 52 -18.71 -55.91 142.62
C LEU A 52 -17.52 -54.94 142.61
N SER A 53 -16.59 -55.14 143.54
CA SER A 53 -15.35 -54.34 143.65
C SER A 53 -14.47 -54.49 142.41
N LYS A 54 -14.28 -55.72 141.92
CA LYS A 54 -13.46 -56.00 140.72
C LYS A 54 -14.15 -55.50 139.45
N LEU A 55 -15.48 -55.59 139.39
CA LEU A 55 -16.28 -55.05 138.29
C LEU A 55 -16.13 -53.53 138.16
N GLY A 56 -16.21 -52.81 139.29
CA GLY A 56 -16.01 -51.36 139.33
C GLY A 56 -14.60 -50.94 138.90
N VAL A 57 -13.57 -51.69 139.31
CA VAL A 57 -12.19 -51.46 138.88
C VAL A 57 -12.03 -51.68 137.38
N LEU A 58 -12.55 -52.78 136.81
CA LEU A 58 -12.47 -53.03 135.36
C LEU A 58 -13.25 -52.00 134.53
N ALA A 59 -14.43 -51.57 135.00
CA ALA A 59 -15.17 -50.49 134.36
C ALA A 59 -14.38 -49.18 134.38
N SER A 60 -13.69 -48.89 135.49
CA SER A 60 -12.82 -47.71 135.62
C SER A 60 -11.61 -47.78 134.69
N VAL A 61 -10.98 -48.96 134.56
CA VAL A 61 -9.84 -49.18 133.65
C VAL A 61 -10.26 -49.05 132.19
N ASN A 62 -11.41 -49.62 131.80
CA ASN A 62 -11.92 -49.49 130.44
C ASN A 62 -12.23 -48.02 130.09
N LEU A 63 -12.90 -47.30 131.00
CA LEU A 63 -13.15 -45.87 130.83
C LEU A 63 -11.86 -45.03 130.80
N ALA A 64 -10.83 -45.43 131.57
CA ALA A 64 -9.53 -44.77 131.52
C ALA A 64 -8.81 -45.01 130.18
N ASP A 65 -8.90 -46.22 129.60
CA ASP A 65 -8.35 -46.53 128.29
C ASP A 65 -9.06 -45.77 127.17
N GLU A 66 -10.40 -45.76 127.17
CA GLU A 66 -11.21 -44.96 126.24
C GLU A 66 -10.84 -43.47 126.31
N LEU A 67 -10.66 -42.92 127.52
CA LEU A 67 -10.21 -41.54 127.72
C LEU A 67 -8.81 -41.31 127.14
N LEU A 68 -7.87 -42.23 127.35
CA LEU A 68 -6.50 -42.11 126.82
C LEU A 68 -6.47 -42.21 125.29
N ARG A 69 -7.30 -43.06 124.68
CA ARG A 69 -7.44 -43.14 123.21
C ARG A 69 -8.03 -41.84 122.64
N LEU A 70 -9.10 -41.33 123.26
CA LEU A 70 -9.70 -40.06 122.85
C LEU A 70 -8.74 -38.88 123.02
N ARG A 71 -7.90 -38.87 124.05
CA ARG A 71 -6.86 -37.85 124.22
C ARG A 71 -5.81 -37.90 123.11
N ARG A 72 -5.30 -39.09 122.78
CA ARG A 72 -4.35 -39.26 121.67
C ARG A 72 -4.94 -38.79 120.34
N GLU A 73 -6.20 -39.14 120.08
CA GLU A 73 -6.90 -38.71 118.87
C GLU A 73 -7.14 -37.19 118.86
N ASN A 74 -7.48 -36.60 120.00
CA ASN A 74 -7.63 -35.15 120.12
C ASN A 74 -6.29 -34.43 119.89
N GLU A 75 -5.19 -34.94 120.43
CA GLU A 75 -3.85 -34.41 120.18
C GLU A 75 -3.46 -34.53 118.70
N ARG A 76 -3.77 -35.64 118.04
CA ARG A 76 -3.56 -35.81 116.59
C ARG A 76 -4.35 -34.78 115.79
N LEU A 77 -5.65 -34.64 116.06
CA LEU A 77 -6.51 -33.68 115.38
C LEU A 77 -6.06 -32.23 115.63
N LEU A 78 -5.62 -31.90 116.83
CA LEU A 78 -5.05 -30.58 117.14
C LEU A 78 -3.77 -30.32 116.34
N ASN A 79 -2.89 -31.33 116.21
CA ASN A 79 -1.69 -31.21 115.39
C ASN A 79 -2.03 -31.03 113.91
N GLU A 80 -2.95 -31.83 113.35
CA GLU A 80 -3.42 -31.69 111.98
C GLU A 80 -4.08 -30.33 111.71
N GLU A 81 -4.89 -29.83 112.65
CA GLU A 81 -5.49 -28.50 112.57
C GLU A 81 -4.40 -27.40 112.60
N SER A 82 -3.37 -27.58 113.42
CA SER A 82 -2.24 -26.64 113.50
C SER A 82 -1.42 -26.61 112.20
N GLU A 83 -1.15 -27.77 111.60
CA GLU A 83 -0.45 -27.89 110.32
C GLU A 83 -1.30 -27.32 109.17
N ARG A 84 -2.62 -27.60 109.15
CA ARG A 84 -3.53 -26.98 108.17
C ARG A 84 -3.56 -25.46 108.29
N LYS A 85 -3.61 -24.92 109.50
CA LYS A 85 -3.55 -23.45 109.73
C LYS A 85 -2.23 -22.86 109.26
N ARG A 86 -1.12 -23.58 109.47
CA ARG A 86 0.20 -23.17 108.98
C ARG A 86 0.24 -23.16 107.46
N LEU A 87 -0.16 -24.25 106.81
CA LEU A 87 -0.19 -24.36 105.35
C LEU A 87 -1.13 -23.33 104.71
N ALA A 88 -2.30 -23.08 105.31
CA ALA A 88 -3.21 -22.04 104.84
C ALA A 88 -2.57 -20.65 104.90
N LYS A 89 -1.79 -20.36 105.96
CA LYS A 89 -1.05 -19.10 106.09
C LYS A 89 0.09 -19.00 105.08
N GLU A 90 0.81 -20.09 104.83
CA GLU A 90 1.87 -20.15 103.80
C GLU A 90 1.27 -19.95 102.39
N LEU A 91 0.10 -20.53 102.11
CA LEU A 91 -0.62 -20.34 100.85
C LEU A 91 -1.12 -18.90 100.69
N GLU A 92 -1.67 -18.30 101.75
CA GLU A 92 -2.10 -16.90 101.74
C GLU A 92 -0.92 -15.95 101.47
N GLN A 93 0.25 -16.24 102.05
CA GLN A 93 1.47 -15.49 101.76
C GLN A 93 1.94 -15.67 100.31
N ALA A 94 1.90 -16.89 99.78
CA ALA A 94 2.28 -17.17 98.39
C ALA A 94 1.32 -16.48 97.39
N LEU A 95 0.01 -16.50 97.66
CA LEU A 95 -0.98 -15.78 96.86
C LEU A 95 -0.74 -14.28 96.89
N GLY A 96 -0.46 -13.70 98.07
CA GLY A 96 -0.12 -12.28 98.17
C GLY A 96 1.17 -11.90 97.43
N GLN A 97 2.19 -12.76 97.44
CA GLN A 97 3.40 -12.56 96.64
C GLN A 97 3.12 -12.63 95.13
N LEU A 98 2.25 -13.56 94.71
CA LEU A 98 1.89 -13.73 93.31
C LEU A 98 1.04 -12.55 92.81
N GLU A 99 0.12 -12.03 93.62
CA GLU A 99 -0.62 -10.80 93.32
C GLU A 99 0.31 -9.58 93.19
N GLN A 100 1.29 -9.44 94.07
CA GLN A 100 2.29 -8.37 93.97
C GLN A 100 3.17 -8.52 92.72
N ALA A 101 3.60 -9.74 92.41
CA ALA A 101 4.39 -10.02 91.21
C ALA A 101 3.58 -9.73 89.94
N ASN A 102 2.31 -10.14 89.89
CA ASN A 102 1.44 -9.88 88.75
C ASN A 102 1.14 -8.38 88.59
N GLY A 103 0.88 -7.66 89.68
CA GLY A 103 0.69 -6.22 89.66
C GLY A 103 1.94 -5.45 89.18
N SER A 104 3.14 -5.90 89.56
CA SER A 104 4.39 -5.29 89.06
C SER A 104 4.65 -5.62 87.59
N LEU A 105 4.32 -6.83 87.13
CA LEU A 105 4.41 -7.21 85.73
C LEU A 105 3.45 -6.38 84.85
N GLU A 106 2.20 -6.23 85.28
CA GLU A 106 1.20 -5.39 84.59
C GLU A 106 1.64 -3.92 84.50
N ALA A 107 2.27 -3.39 85.56
CA ALA A 107 2.81 -2.04 85.56
C ALA A 107 3.97 -1.89 84.56
N ILE A 108 4.90 -2.86 84.51
CA ILE A 108 6.01 -2.88 83.55
C ILE A 108 5.48 -3.00 82.12
N GLN A 109 4.49 -3.86 81.88
CA GLN A 109 3.87 -4.02 80.56
C GLN A 109 3.21 -2.72 80.10
N ARG A 110 2.44 -2.05 80.97
CA ARG A 110 1.85 -0.74 80.64
C ARG A 110 2.90 0.30 80.31
N GLN A 111 3.98 0.39 81.10
CA GLN A 111 5.07 1.33 80.83
C GLN A 111 5.75 1.04 79.48
N ALA A 112 6.03 -0.24 79.18
CA ALA A 112 6.62 -0.64 77.92
C ALA A 112 5.69 -0.34 76.72
N GLU A 113 4.38 -0.55 76.86
CA GLU A 113 3.39 -0.20 75.84
C GLU A 113 3.31 1.33 75.64
N GLU A 114 3.29 2.10 76.71
CA GLU A 114 3.30 3.57 76.64
C GLU A 114 4.57 4.08 75.95
N GLU A 115 5.75 3.58 76.31
CA GLU A 115 7.02 3.94 75.65
C GLU A 115 7.04 3.52 74.18
N LEU A 116 6.52 2.33 73.85
CA LEU A 116 6.42 1.85 72.47
C LEU A 116 5.48 2.74 71.63
N THR A 117 4.34 3.13 72.19
CA THR A 117 3.41 4.04 71.49
C THR A 117 4.01 5.42 71.31
N GLU A 118 4.74 5.95 72.29
CA GLU A 118 5.38 7.26 72.19
C GLU A 118 6.53 7.26 71.17
N THR A 119 7.36 6.22 71.17
CA THR A 119 8.45 6.05 70.19
C THR A 119 7.90 5.87 68.77
N ASN A 120 6.87 5.05 68.59
CA ASN A 120 6.19 4.89 67.30
C ASN A 120 5.58 6.20 66.82
N ARG A 121 4.95 6.98 67.72
CA ARG A 121 4.43 8.31 67.38
C ARG A 121 5.55 9.26 66.91
N LYS A 122 6.67 9.32 67.64
CA LYS A 122 7.83 10.15 67.26
C LYS A 122 8.41 9.73 65.91
N HIS A 123 8.52 8.43 65.65
CA HIS A 123 9.00 7.92 64.36
C HIS A 123 8.02 8.22 63.22
N ALA A 124 6.71 8.12 63.45
CA ALA A 124 5.70 8.51 62.46
C ALA A 124 5.79 10.00 62.12
N GLU A 125 5.91 10.87 63.12
CA GLU A 125 6.09 12.32 62.92
C GLU A 125 7.39 12.65 62.16
N GLN A 126 8.48 11.95 62.47
CA GLN A 126 9.75 12.10 61.74
C GLN A 126 9.64 11.64 60.28
N LEU A 127 8.97 10.51 60.02
CA LEU A 127 8.74 10.01 58.67
C LEU A 127 7.87 10.99 57.87
N GLU A 128 6.80 11.51 58.46
CA GLU A 128 5.91 12.48 57.81
C GLU A 128 6.66 13.79 57.47
N ALA A 129 7.48 14.30 58.39
CA ALA A 129 8.31 15.48 58.14
C ALA A 129 9.32 15.25 57.00
N VAL A 130 9.96 14.08 56.96
CA VAL A 130 10.91 13.72 55.89
C VAL A 130 10.19 13.58 54.56
N VAL A 131 9.05 12.88 54.52
CA VAL A 131 8.23 12.72 53.31
C VAL A 131 7.80 14.09 52.78
N SER A 132 7.24 14.96 53.64
CA SER A 132 6.85 16.32 53.25
C SER A 132 8.02 17.12 52.69
N SER A 133 9.21 17.02 53.27
CA SER A 133 10.40 17.72 52.76
C SER A 133 10.88 17.22 51.39
N TYR A 134 10.72 15.92 51.11
CA TYR A 134 11.04 15.34 49.81
C TYR A 134 9.96 15.65 48.76
N GLU A 135 8.69 15.67 49.16
CA GLU A 135 7.59 16.10 48.29
C GLU A 135 7.78 17.55 47.84
N GLU A 136 8.12 18.47 48.75
CA GLU A 136 8.46 19.86 48.40
C GLU A 136 9.67 19.95 47.45
N GLN A 137 10.72 19.16 47.68
CA GLN A 137 11.89 19.13 46.79
C GLN A 137 11.55 18.60 45.39
N VAL A 138 10.75 17.54 45.31
CA VAL A 138 10.31 16.96 44.03
C VAL A 138 9.45 17.97 43.28
N GLU A 139 8.54 18.67 43.96
CA GLU A 139 7.67 19.66 43.33
C GLU A 139 8.47 20.88 42.86
N SER A 140 9.41 21.37 43.67
CA SER A 140 10.34 22.44 43.28
C SER A 140 11.17 22.05 42.05
N LEU A 141 11.70 20.82 42.01
CA LEU A 141 12.47 20.33 40.86
C LEU A 141 11.60 20.17 39.60
N ARG A 142 10.34 19.73 39.76
CA ARG A 142 9.39 19.65 38.65
C ARG A 142 9.10 21.03 38.07
N GLN A 143 8.82 22.00 38.94
CA GLN A 143 8.60 23.39 38.55
C GLN A 143 9.80 23.96 37.79
N GLU A 144 11.02 23.77 38.30
CA GLU A 144 12.25 24.23 37.61
C GLU A 144 12.43 23.58 36.23
N MET A 145 12.10 22.29 36.08
CA MET A 145 12.18 21.60 34.80
C MET A 145 11.11 22.08 33.82
N GLU A 146 9.90 22.35 34.30
CA GLU A 146 8.80 22.89 33.49
C GLU A 146 9.13 24.32 33.01
N ASP A 147 9.66 25.17 33.89
CA ASP A 147 10.12 26.51 33.53
C ASP A 147 11.28 26.47 32.51
N ARG A 148 12.23 25.54 32.68
CA ARG A 148 13.31 25.34 31.69
C ARG A 148 12.79 24.85 30.35
N LEU A 149 11.81 23.95 30.35
CA LEU A 149 11.20 23.43 29.13
C LEU A 149 10.44 24.55 28.40
N ALA A 150 9.66 25.35 29.14
CA ALA A 150 8.94 26.51 28.61
C ALA A 150 9.90 27.55 28.02
N ALA A 151 10.99 27.87 28.72
CA ALA A 151 12.02 28.79 28.23
C ALA A 151 12.72 28.25 26.96
N SER A 152 13.01 26.94 26.92
CA SER A 152 13.57 26.30 25.72
C SER A 152 12.61 26.33 24.54
N HIS A 153 11.32 26.09 24.77
CA HIS A 153 10.29 26.17 23.73
C HIS A 153 10.15 27.59 23.20
N GLN A 154 10.07 28.58 24.09
CA GLN A 154 10.00 29.98 23.69
C GLN A 154 11.21 30.41 22.87
N ALA A 155 12.43 30.03 23.28
CA ALA A 155 13.64 30.32 22.52
C ALA A 155 13.65 29.63 21.14
N TYR A 156 13.08 28.43 21.03
CA TYR A 156 12.95 27.73 19.76
C TYR A 156 11.95 28.44 18.84
N GLU A 157 10.79 28.84 19.36
CA GLU A 157 9.78 29.60 18.61
C GLU A 157 10.31 30.95 18.14
N GLU A 158 11.00 31.70 19.00
CA GLU A 158 11.65 32.96 18.65
C GLU A 158 12.69 32.76 17.53
N ASN A 159 13.54 31.74 17.64
CA ASN A 159 14.52 31.42 16.59
C ASN A 159 13.84 31.00 15.28
N MET A 160 12.76 30.23 15.32
CA MET A 160 11.99 29.86 14.14
C MET A 160 11.35 31.08 13.47
N ASN A 161 10.80 32.00 14.25
CA ASN A 161 10.21 33.24 13.76
C ASN A 161 11.27 34.16 13.12
N LEU A 162 12.44 34.30 13.74
CA LEU A 162 13.57 35.04 13.17
C LEU A 162 14.07 34.40 11.88
N ALA A 163 14.20 33.07 11.83
CA ALA A 163 14.60 32.36 10.62
C ALA A 163 13.59 32.56 9.49
N ARG A 164 12.29 32.56 9.81
CA ARG A 164 11.21 32.80 8.85
C ARG A 164 11.24 34.23 8.32
N GLN A 165 11.41 35.24 9.18
CA GLN A 165 11.57 36.63 8.77
C GLN A 165 12.79 36.82 7.87
N ALA A 166 13.93 36.25 8.24
CA ALA A 166 15.14 36.31 7.42
C ALA A 166 14.95 35.66 6.04
N LEU A 167 14.18 34.57 5.95
CA LEU A 167 13.84 33.93 4.68
C LEU A 167 12.92 34.84 3.84
N GLU A 168 11.88 35.41 4.43
CA GLU A 168 10.95 36.33 3.75
C GLU A 168 11.69 37.57 3.21
N GLU A 169 12.60 38.15 3.99
CA GLU A 169 13.45 39.26 3.54
C GLU A 169 14.36 38.85 2.38
N ARG A 170 14.96 37.65 2.44
CA ARG A 170 15.81 37.12 1.36
C ARG A 170 15.02 36.88 0.08
N GLU A 171 13.81 36.34 0.19
CA GLU A 171 12.92 36.14 -0.94
C GLU A 171 12.46 37.46 -1.54
N ALA A 172 12.11 38.44 -0.71
CA ALA A 172 11.73 39.78 -1.17
C ALA A 172 12.90 40.47 -1.91
N ALA A 173 14.11 40.38 -1.37
CA ALA A 173 15.32 40.90 -2.02
C ALA A 173 15.58 40.20 -3.37
N ALA A 174 15.48 38.86 -3.41
CA ALA A 174 15.67 38.10 -4.64
C ALA A 174 14.61 38.43 -5.71
N ARG A 175 13.35 38.64 -5.30
CA ARG A 175 12.27 39.08 -6.20
C ARG A 175 12.55 40.47 -6.76
N SER A 176 12.95 41.42 -5.92
CA SER A 176 13.29 42.78 -6.37
C SER A 176 14.48 42.80 -7.33
N ASP A 177 15.53 42.00 -7.06
CA ASP A 177 16.66 41.86 -7.98
C ASP A 177 16.26 41.22 -9.32
N LEU A 178 15.35 40.25 -9.31
CA LEU A 178 14.84 39.62 -10.52
C LEU A 178 13.99 40.61 -11.34
N GLU A 179 13.08 41.35 -10.69
CA GLU A 179 12.28 42.39 -11.32
C GLU A 179 13.17 43.46 -11.97
N ARG A 180 14.21 43.92 -11.27
CA ARG A 180 15.19 44.86 -11.82
C ARG A 180 15.89 44.30 -13.06
N LYS A 181 16.36 43.05 -13.01
CA LYS A 181 17.01 42.40 -14.17
C LYS A 181 16.05 42.27 -15.36
N LEU A 182 14.80 41.91 -15.12
CA LEU A 182 13.79 41.82 -16.18
C LEU A 182 13.50 43.19 -16.78
N GLN A 183 13.46 44.24 -15.97
CA GLN A 183 13.25 45.60 -16.44
C GLN A 183 14.44 46.13 -17.25
N GLU A 184 15.68 45.90 -16.78
CA GLU A 184 16.90 46.20 -17.54
C GLU A 184 16.90 45.48 -18.91
N GLN A 185 16.51 44.20 -18.95
CA GLN A 185 16.39 43.45 -20.21
C GLN A 185 15.27 43.98 -21.12
N ALA A 186 14.14 44.38 -20.56
CA ALA A 186 13.03 44.94 -21.33
C ALA A 186 13.41 46.29 -21.96
N GLU A 187 14.15 47.13 -21.24
CA GLU A 187 14.68 48.40 -21.75
C GLU A 187 15.72 48.15 -22.86
N GLU A 188 16.61 47.18 -22.68
CA GLU A 188 17.60 46.82 -23.70
C GLU A 188 16.94 46.30 -24.99
N LEU A 189 15.99 45.36 -24.87
CA LEU A 189 15.23 44.84 -26.01
C LEU A 189 14.39 45.93 -26.67
N GLY A 190 13.77 46.82 -25.88
CA GLY A 190 13.05 47.98 -26.38
C GLY A 190 13.94 48.93 -27.18
N GLY A 191 15.16 49.19 -26.70
CA GLY A 191 16.18 49.96 -27.41
C GLY A 191 16.62 49.31 -28.72
N GLN A 192 16.85 47.99 -28.72
CA GLN A 192 17.19 47.23 -29.92
C GLN A 192 16.07 47.25 -30.97
N LEU A 193 14.81 47.09 -30.54
CA LEU A 193 13.65 47.18 -31.42
C LEU A 193 13.51 48.57 -32.03
N ALA A 194 13.60 49.63 -31.22
CA ALA A 194 13.54 51.00 -31.72
C ALA A 194 14.66 51.30 -32.74
N ALA A 195 15.88 50.81 -32.49
CA ALA A 195 16.99 50.92 -33.44
C ALA A 195 16.71 50.18 -34.77
N ARG A 196 16.14 48.97 -34.70
CA ARG A 196 15.75 48.20 -35.90
C ARG A 196 14.60 48.84 -36.67
N GLU A 197 13.62 49.41 -35.97
CA GLU A 197 12.54 50.16 -36.59
C GLU A 197 13.07 51.42 -37.30
N ALA A 198 14.00 52.14 -36.67
CA ALA A 198 14.67 53.28 -37.29
C ALA A 198 15.48 52.86 -38.54
N GLU A 199 16.24 51.77 -38.48
CA GLU A 199 16.94 51.21 -39.65
C GLU A 199 15.98 50.85 -40.79
N LEU A 200 14.90 50.12 -40.49
CA LEU A 200 13.87 49.74 -41.47
C LEU A 200 13.21 50.96 -42.09
N SER A 201 12.91 52.00 -41.30
CA SER A 201 12.37 53.25 -41.80
C SER A 201 13.34 53.94 -42.78
N SER A 202 14.64 53.94 -42.46
CA SER A 202 15.68 54.52 -43.31
C SER A 202 15.89 53.73 -44.60
N LEU A 203 15.75 52.40 -44.56
CA LEU A 203 15.84 51.54 -45.73
C LEU A 203 14.61 51.72 -46.62
N ARG A 204 13.42 51.88 -46.04
CA ARG A 204 12.19 52.19 -46.78
C ARG A 204 12.29 53.53 -47.50
N THR A 205 12.80 54.57 -46.85
CA THR A 205 12.99 55.88 -47.52
C THR A 205 14.02 55.78 -48.64
N LYS A 206 15.16 55.11 -48.42
CA LYS A 206 16.16 54.85 -49.47
C LYS A 206 15.58 54.08 -50.65
N LEU A 207 14.80 53.03 -50.41
CA LEU A 207 14.13 52.26 -51.46
C LEU A 207 13.17 53.12 -52.26
N GLU A 208 12.38 53.97 -51.58
CA GLU A 208 11.42 54.84 -52.25
C GLU A 208 12.12 55.91 -53.12
N THR A 209 13.20 56.49 -52.61
CA THR A 209 14.04 57.40 -53.42
C THR A 209 14.67 56.69 -54.61
N ALA A 210 15.12 55.44 -54.46
CA ALA A 210 15.68 54.67 -55.56
C ALA A 210 14.63 54.37 -56.64
N LYS A 211 13.41 53.97 -56.22
CA LYS A 211 12.27 53.77 -57.14
C LYS A 211 11.91 55.05 -57.90
N SER A 212 11.85 56.19 -57.23
CA SER A 212 11.54 57.46 -57.92
C SER A 212 12.63 57.86 -58.91
N THR A 213 13.91 57.63 -58.58
CA THR A 213 15.02 57.89 -59.52
C THR A 213 14.99 56.95 -60.72
N LEU A 214 14.67 55.67 -60.52
CA LEU A 214 14.53 54.70 -61.61
C LEU A 214 13.38 55.10 -62.54
N ALA A 215 12.20 55.38 -62.00
CA ALA A 215 11.04 55.82 -62.77
C ALA A 215 11.34 57.11 -63.57
N ALA A 216 12.07 58.07 -62.97
CA ALA A 216 12.50 59.27 -63.68
C ALA A 216 13.49 58.97 -64.82
N SER A 217 14.40 58.01 -64.64
CA SER A 217 15.35 57.59 -65.68
C SER A 217 14.68 56.81 -66.82
N GLU A 218 13.66 56.00 -66.50
CA GLU A 218 12.87 55.27 -67.49
C GLU A 218 12.03 56.24 -68.33
N SER A 219 11.35 57.21 -67.71
CA SER A 219 10.63 58.26 -68.43
C SER A 219 11.55 59.09 -69.35
N ARG A 220 12.79 59.40 -68.92
CA ARG A 220 13.76 60.06 -69.80
C ARG A 220 14.16 59.18 -70.99
N ARG A 221 14.44 57.89 -70.77
CA ARG A 221 14.76 56.96 -71.86
C ARG A 221 13.61 56.79 -72.85
N VAL A 222 12.37 56.78 -72.37
CA VAL A 222 11.18 56.74 -73.25
C VAL A 222 11.09 58.01 -74.10
N ALA A 223 11.25 59.19 -73.49
CA ALA A 223 11.24 60.45 -74.22
C ALA A 223 12.36 60.55 -75.28
N GLU A 224 13.59 60.13 -74.94
CA GLU A 224 14.71 60.09 -75.90
C GLU A 224 14.43 59.14 -77.08
N LEU A 225 13.81 57.98 -76.83
CA LEU A 225 13.44 57.03 -77.89
C LEU A 225 12.34 57.56 -78.80
N GLU A 226 11.37 58.30 -78.26
CA GLU A 226 10.32 58.95 -79.05
C GLU A 226 10.89 60.06 -79.94
N GLU A 227 11.82 60.86 -79.43
CA GLU A 227 12.50 61.90 -80.19
C GLU A 227 13.35 61.30 -81.34
N LEU A 228 14.09 60.23 -81.07
CA LEU A 228 14.82 59.47 -82.08
C LEU A 228 13.90 58.88 -83.15
N ARG A 229 12.76 58.28 -82.75
CA ARG A 229 11.77 57.73 -83.70
C ARG A 229 11.20 58.82 -84.60
N ALA A 230 10.81 59.96 -84.02
CA ALA A 230 10.28 61.09 -84.78
C ALA A 230 11.32 61.66 -85.77
N ALA A 231 12.59 61.72 -85.38
CA ALA A 231 13.68 62.11 -86.28
C ALA A 231 13.85 61.12 -87.44
N SER A 232 13.88 59.81 -87.17
CA SER A 232 13.98 58.78 -88.21
C SER A 232 12.78 58.75 -89.15
N GLU A 233 11.57 58.96 -88.64
CA GLU A 233 10.35 59.01 -89.46
C GLU A 233 10.37 60.20 -90.43
N LYS A 234 10.84 61.36 -89.95
CA LYS A 234 11.05 62.54 -90.79
C LYS A 234 12.07 62.27 -91.89
N GLU A 235 13.16 61.60 -91.58
CA GLU A 235 14.21 61.24 -92.54
C GLU A 235 13.68 60.25 -93.61
N ILE A 236 12.95 59.21 -93.20
CA ILE A 236 12.29 58.25 -94.11
C ILE A 236 11.34 58.98 -95.07
N SER A 237 10.50 59.89 -94.57
CA SER A 237 9.57 60.64 -95.42
C SER A 237 10.28 61.52 -96.47
N SER A 238 11.44 62.09 -96.11
CA SER A 238 12.24 62.89 -97.02
C SER A 238 12.87 62.05 -98.14
N LEU A 239 13.36 60.85 -97.80
CA LEU A 239 13.92 59.90 -98.74
C LEU A 239 12.85 59.35 -99.69
N GLN A 240 11.66 59.03 -99.18
CA GLN A 240 10.53 58.58 -100.00
C GLN A 240 10.13 59.64 -101.04
N SER A 241 10.06 60.91 -100.66
CA SER A 241 9.75 62.01 -101.59
C SER A 241 10.83 62.20 -102.65
N MET A 242 12.11 61.98 -102.31
CA MET A 242 13.19 62.01 -103.29
C MET A 242 13.08 60.85 -104.28
N HIS A 243 12.82 59.63 -103.80
CA HIS A 243 12.67 58.45 -104.66
C HIS A 243 11.46 58.57 -105.59
N GLU A 244 10.33 59.11 -105.14
CA GLU A 244 9.17 59.36 -106.02
C GLU A 244 9.51 60.30 -107.19
N LYS A 245 10.30 61.35 -106.92
CA LYS A 245 10.75 62.29 -107.95
C LYS A 245 11.71 61.63 -108.96
N GLU A 246 12.61 60.77 -108.49
CA GLU A 246 13.52 60.03 -109.36
C GLU A 246 12.80 59.00 -110.23
N ILE A 247 11.84 58.25 -109.65
CA ILE A 247 11.02 57.28 -110.39
C ILE A 247 10.21 57.99 -111.49
N ALA A 248 9.60 59.13 -111.19
CA ALA A 248 8.86 59.91 -112.18
C ALA A 248 9.75 60.43 -113.33
N ALA A 249 10.99 60.83 -113.03
CA ALA A 249 11.95 61.25 -114.03
C ALA A 249 12.37 60.09 -114.95
N LEU A 250 12.60 58.90 -114.38
CA LEU A 250 12.96 57.69 -115.14
C LEU A 250 11.82 57.21 -116.05
N LEU A 251 10.57 57.25 -115.57
CA LEU A 251 9.40 56.87 -116.38
C LEU A 251 9.23 57.79 -117.59
N SER A 252 9.41 59.10 -117.41
CA SER A 252 9.32 60.07 -118.53
C SER A 252 10.46 59.90 -119.55
N ALA A 253 11.65 59.50 -119.10
CA ALA A 253 12.77 59.19 -120.00
C ALA A 253 12.49 57.94 -120.84
N HIS A 254 12.00 56.86 -120.22
CA HIS A 254 11.65 55.64 -120.93
C HIS A 254 10.49 55.82 -121.91
N GLU A 255 9.49 56.65 -121.59
CA GLU A 255 8.40 56.95 -122.51
C GLU A 255 8.90 57.62 -123.81
N LYS A 256 9.91 58.49 -123.71
CA LYS A 256 10.57 59.08 -124.88
C LYS A 256 11.34 58.04 -125.70
N GLU A 257 12.07 57.13 -125.07
CA GLU A 257 12.80 56.07 -125.77
C GLU A 257 11.87 55.09 -126.50
N VAL A 258 10.77 54.68 -125.88
CA VAL A 258 9.78 53.79 -126.50
C VAL A 258 9.16 54.42 -127.74
N SER A 259 8.85 55.72 -127.70
CA SER A 259 8.30 56.43 -128.86
C SER A 259 9.28 56.51 -130.05
N ALA A 260 10.58 56.63 -129.78
CA ALA A 260 11.61 56.65 -130.82
C ALA A 260 11.77 55.27 -131.49
N LEU A 261 11.79 54.20 -130.69
CA LEU A 261 11.86 52.82 -131.20
C LEU A 261 10.65 52.43 -132.04
N GLN A 262 9.44 52.90 -131.69
CA GLN A 262 8.23 52.67 -132.49
C GLN A 262 8.32 53.32 -133.88
N SER A 263 8.88 54.53 -133.97
CA SER A 263 9.09 55.22 -135.25
C SER A 263 10.11 54.51 -136.14
N GLU A 264 11.17 53.93 -135.57
CA GLU A 264 12.15 53.15 -136.34
C GLU A 264 11.55 51.83 -136.85
N HIS A 265 10.71 51.17 -136.04
CA HIS A 265 10.04 49.92 -136.44
C HIS A 265 9.06 50.11 -137.60
N GLU A 266 8.36 51.25 -137.64
CA GLU A 266 7.44 51.57 -138.73
C GLU A 266 8.17 51.79 -140.07
N GLY A 267 9.39 52.35 -140.02
CA GLY A 267 10.28 52.44 -141.19
C GLY A 267 10.76 51.07 -141.68
N PHE A 268 11.08 50.16 -140.77
CA PHE A 268 11.51 48.79 -141.12
C PHE A 268 10.41 47.96 -141.78
N LEU A 269 9.15 48.13 -141.35
CA LEU A 269 8.00 47.43 -141.92
C LEU A 269 7.69 47.84 -143.37
N GLN A 270 8.00 49.08 -143.77
CA GLN A 270 7.83 49.49 -145.17
C GLN A 270 8.88 48.84 -146.09
N LEU A 271 10.13 48.72 -145.64
CA LEU A 271 11.21 48.10 -146.42
C LEU A 271 10.96 46.59 -146.64
N LEU A 272 10.39 45.91 -145.64
CA LEU A 272 10.06 44.49 -145.71
C LEU A 272 8.91 44.22 -146.69
N LYS A 273 7.91 45.11 -146.79
CA LYS A 273 6.80 44.98 -147.73
C LYS A 273 7.24 45.07 -149.20
N THR A 274 8.22 45.91 -149.52
CA THR A 274 8.72 46.04 -150.90
C THR A 274 9.57 44.84 -151.32
N SER A 275 10.31 44.23 -150.40
CA SER A 275 11.12 43.03 -150.69
C SER A 275 10.26 41.78 -150.90
N HIS A 276 9.19 41.58 -150.13
CA HIS A 276 8.31 40.41 -150.31
C HIS A 276 7.45 40.47 -151.59
N ALA A 277 7.20 41.67 -152.14
CA ALA A 277 6.48 41.80 -153.41
C ALA A 277 7.29 41.24 -154.60
N GLU A 278 8.61 41.41 -154.60
CA GLU A 278 9.52 40.91 -155.65
C GLU A 278 9.70 39.37 -155.59
N GLU A 279 9.68 38.78 -154.39
CA GLU A 279 9.75 37.31 -154.21
C GLU A 279 8.46 36.58 -154.66
N ILE A 280 7.30 37.23 -154.51
CA ILE A 280 6.01 36.64 -154.90
C ILE A 280 5.86 36.55 -156.42
N GLU A 281 6.32 37.54 -157.19
CA GLU A 281 6.27 37.50 -158.67
C GLU A 281 7.17 36.41 -159.26
N ALA A 282 8.35 36.15 -158.66
CA ALA A 282 9.23 35.06 -159.07
C ALA A 282 8.63 33.66 -158.78
N GLY A 283 7.83 33.54 -157.70
CA GLY A 283 7.12 32.32 -157.33
C GLY A 283 6.04 31.93 -158.34
N ILE A 284 5.22 32.89 -158.78
CA ILE A 284 4.07 32.67 -159.69
C ILE A 284 4.53 32.10 -161.04
N ALA A 285 5.58 32.65 -161.66
CA ALA A 285 6.11 32.17 -162.94
C ALA A 285 6.64 30.72 -162.89
N SER A 286 7.11 30.26 -161.73
CA SER A 286 7.62 28.89 -161.56
C SER A 286 6.50 27.84 -161.46
N TYR A 287 5.32 28.22 -160.93
CA TYR A 287 4.18 27.33 -160.75
C TYR A 287 3.34 27.19 -162.02
N GLU A 288 3.25 28.23 -162.86
CA GLU A 288 2.57 28.13 -164.17
C GLU A 288 3.25 27.11 -165.11
N LYS A 289 4.59 27.04 -165.09
CA LYS A 289 5.34 26.05 -165.87
C LYS A 289 5.09 24.60 -165.41
N LYS A 290 4.99 24.38 -164.09
CA LYS A 290 4.70 23.05 -163.52
C LYS A 290 3.26 22.59 -163.78
N LEU A 291 2.30 23.52 -163.88
CA LEU A 291 0.90 23.20 -164.18
C LEU A 291 0.70 22.77 -165.65
N ALA A 292 1.48 23.31 -166.59
CA ALA A 292 1.43 22.93 -168.00
C ALA A 292 1.94 21.50 -168.26
N ASP A 293 3.03 21.10 -167.61
CA ASP A 293 3.61 19.75 -167.77
C ASP A 293 2.70 18.66 -167.16
N ALA A 294 2.03 18.94 -166.02
CA ALA A 294 1.08 18.03 -165.38
C ALA A 294 -0.23 17.85 -166.18
N ALA A 295 -0.68 18.88 -166.93
CA ALA A 295 -1.86 18.79 -167.78
C ALA A 295 -1.65 17.85 -168.99
N ALA A 296 -0.46 17.86 -169.59
CA ALA A 296 -0.13 16.99 -170.73
C ALA A 296 -0.04 15.50 -170.33
N GLU A 297 0.43 15.20 -169.11
CA GLU A 297 0.51 13.81 -168.60
C GLU A 297 -0.88 13.27 -168.20
N HIS A 298 -1.79 14.15 -167.73
CA HIS A 298 -3.16 13.79 -167.41
C HIS A 298 -4.04 13.54 -168.65
N GLU A 299 -3.84 14.30 -169.74
CA GLU A 299 -4.56 14.10 -171.01
C GLU A 299 -4.25 12.72 -171.63
N ALA A 300 -3.00 12.26 -171.54
CA ALA A 300 -2.59 10.94 -172.04
C ALA A 300 -3.19 9.78 -171.22
N ARG A 301 -3.30 9.91 -169.89
CA ARG A 301 -3.93 8.89 -169.02
C ARG A 301 -5.46 8.85 -169.15
N LEU A 302 -6.11 9.98 -169.44
CA LEU A 302 -7.55 10.07 -169.66
C LEU A 302 -8.01 9.31 -170.92
N GLU A 303 -7.20 9.30 -171.98
CA GLU A 303 -7.58 8.60 -173.22
C GLU A 303 -7.42 7.07 -173.12
N GLU A 304 -6.45 6.60 -172.31
CA GLU A 304 -6.30 5.18 -171.98
C GLU A 304 -7.45 4.69 -171.07
N GLU A 305 -7.84 5.45 -170.05
CA GLU A 305 -9.01 5.10 -169.22
C GLU A 305 -10.35 5.20 -169.97
N ARG A 306 -10.50 6.11 -170.95
CA ARG A 306 -11.71 6.22 -171.79
C ARG A 306 -11.95 4.97 -172.65
N THR A 307 -10.91 4.38 -173.21
CA THR A 307 -11.05 3.14 -174.02
C THR A 307 -11.42 1.93 -173.16
N ILE A 308 -10.92 1.87 -171.92
CA ILE A 308 -11.28 0.83 -170.94
C ILE A 308 -12.73 1.01 -170.44
N MET A 309 -13.14 2.23 -170.11
CA MET A 309 -14.49 2.53 -169.63
C MET A 309 -15.58 2.37 -170.71
N ALA A 310 -15.27 2.61 -171.99
CA ALA A 310 -16.22 2.36 -173.10
C ALA A 310 -16.61 0.88 -173.22
N SER A 311 -15.64 -0.04 -173.11
CA SER A 311 -15.90 -1.49 -173.16
C SER A 311 -16.67 -2.01 -171.93
N ARG A 312 -16.49 -1.36 -170.77
CA ARG A 312 -17.18 -1.71 -169.51
C ARG A 312 -18.61 -1.16 -169.44
N SER A 313 -18.88 -0.02 -170.06
CA SER A 313 -20.20 0.62 -170.16
C SER A 313 -21.19 -0.21 -170.99
N GLU A 314 -20.75 -0.81 -172.10
CA GLU A 314 -21.62 -1.65 -172.95
C GLU A 314 -22.06 -2.94 -172.25
N ALA A 315 -21.17 -3.57 -171.46
CA ALA A 315 -21.49 -4.78 -170.71
C ALA A 315 -22.48 -4.52 -169.55
N LEU A 316 -22.31 -3.42 -168.81
CA LEU A 316 -23.16 -3.06 -167.66
C LEU A 316 -24.58 -2.62 -168.08
N LEU A 317 -24.75 -1.99 -169.24
CA LEU A 317 -26.06 -1.53 -169.73
C LEU A 317 -27.00 -2.70 -170.12
N THR A 318 -26.46 -3.81 -170.60
CA THR A 318 -27.22 -5.05 -170.84
C THR A 318 -27.67 -5.75 -169.55
N GLU A 319 -26.90 -5.64 -168.47
CA GLU A 319 -27.19 -6.30 -167.19
C GLU A 319 -28.23 -5.51 -166.38
N TYR A 320 -28.09 -4.18 -166.30
CA TYR A 320 -29.02 -3.31 -165.56
C TYR A 320 -30.41 -3.17 -166.21
N ALA A 321 -30.53 -3.30 -167.54
CA ALA A 321 -31.84 -3.32 -168.19
C ALA A 321 -32.71 -4.49 -167.70
N SER A 322 -32.11 -5.64 -167.35
CA SER A 322 -32.83 -6.79 -166.80
C SER A 322 -33.26 -6.60 -165.33
N LEU A 323 -32.50 -5.81 -164.55
CA LEU A 323 -32.76 -5.55 -163.13
C LEU A 323 -33.88 -4.51 -162.92
N LEU A 324 -34.07 -3.61 -163.88
CA LEU A 324 -35.08 -2.53 -163.87
C LEU A 324 -36.53 -3.03 -164.11
N GLU A 325 -36.73 -4.17 -164.77
CA GLU A 325 -38.07 -4.79 -164.86
C GLU A 325 -38.46 -5.50 -163.56
N LYS A 326 -37.50 -6.13 -162.86
CA LYS A 326 -37.76 -6.88 -161.62
C LYS A 326 -38.16 -5.97 -160.46
N THR A 327 -37.45 -4.85 -160.29
CA THR A 327 -37.68 -3.88 -159.20
C THR A 327 -38.94 -3.04 -159.38
N ARG A 328 -39.43 -2.84 -160.61
CA ARG A 328 -40.73 -2.18 -160.86
C ARG A 328 -41.92 -2.98 -160.33
N ALA A 329 -41.86 -4.31 -160.36
CA ALA A 329 -42.91 -5.17 -159.82
C ALA A 329 -42.92 -5.19 -158.27
N GLU A 330 -41.76 -5.00 -157.64
CA GLU A 330 -41.60 -4.99 -156.18
C GLU A 330 -42.13 -3.68 -155.54
N HIS A 331 -42.01 -2.55 -156.24
CA HIS A 331 -42.52 -1.24 -155.77
C HIS A 331 -44.05 -1.08 -155.76
N GLU A 332 -44.82 -1.88 -156.50
CA GLU A 332 -46.30 -1.84 -156.43
C GLU A 332 -46.86 -2.58 -155.19
N ALA A 333 -46.12 -3.53 -154.62
CA ALA A 333 -46.58 -4.35 -153.49
C ALA A 333 -46.29 -3.72 -152.10
N GLU A 334 -45.17 -3.00 -151.94
CA GLU A 334 -44.76 -2.41 -150.66
C GLU A 334 -45.54 -1.13 -150.30
N LEU A 335 -46.05 -0.39 -151.28
CA LEU A 335 -46.90 0.80 -151.05
C LEU A 335 -48.26 0.46 -150.42
N ALA A 336 -48.70 -0.80 -150.52
CA ALA A 336 -49.94 -1.28 -149.93
C ALA A 336 -49.78 -1.79 -148.48
N SER A 337 -48.61 -2.34 -148.09
CA SER A 337 -48.43 -2.94 -146.75
C SER A 337 -48.03 -1.92 -145.67
N LEU A 338 -47.22 -0.91 -145.99
CA LEU A 338 -46.76 0.04 -144.96
C LEU A 338 -47.84 1.00 -144.47
N ARG A 339 -48.91 1.21 -145.26
CA ARG A 339 -50.07 2.00 -144.80
C ARG A 339 -50.87 1.26 -143.73
N ALA A 340 -50.86 -0.07 -143.72
CA ALA A 340 -51.54 -0.87 -142.69
C ALA A 340 -50.74 -0.94 -141.38
N ASP A 341 -49.40 -1.02 -141.45
CA ASP A 341 -48.55 -1.13 -140.27
C ASP A 341 -48.44 0.17 -139.43
N ASN A 342 -48.61 1.33 -140.06
CA ASN A 342 -48.56 2.61 -139.36
C ASN A 342 -49.77 2.86 -138.44
N GLU A 343 -50.89 2.16 -138.61
CA GLU A 343 -52.01 2.25 -137.67
C GLU A 343 -51.84 1.34 -136.44
N ALA A 344 -51.06 0.24 -136.52
CA ALA A 344 -50.96 -0.76 -135.43
C ALA A 344 -49.77 -0.55 -134.46
N LYS A 345 -48.61 -0.04 -134.92
CA LYS A 345 -47.43 0.19 -134.05
C LYS A 345 -47.57 1.35 -133.07
N LEU A 346 -48.56 2.22 -133.27
CA LEU A 346 -48.98 3.30 -132.36
C LEU A 346 -49.55 2.79 -131.01
N ALA A 347 -49.63 1.47 -130.79
CA ALA A 347 -50.15 0.90 -129.53
C ALA A 347 -49.19 -0.05 -128.75
N SER A 348 -48.24 -0.78 -129.36
CA SER A 348 -47.64 -1.98 -128.70
C SER A 348 -46.14 -1.93 -128.31
N LEU A 349 -45.34 -0.94 -128.73
CA LEU A 349 -43.93 -0.82 -128.30
C LEU A 349 -43.78 -0.27 -126.87
N GLN A 350 -44.88 0.12 -126.24
CA GLN A 350 -44.89 0.84 -124.98
C GLN A 350 -44.75 -0.03 -123.73
N ALA A 351 -44.43 -1.32 -123.84
CA ALA A 351 -44.45 -2.21 -122.69
C ALA A 351 -43.27 -3.19 -122.62
N GLU A 352 -43.43 -4.45 -122.98
CA GLU A 352 -42.88 -5.51 -122.14
C GLU A 352 -41.66 -6.26 -122.72
N HIS A 353 -40.60 -5.51 -123.03
CA HIS A 353 -39.24 -6.08 -123.13
C HIS A 353 -38.21 -5.10 -122.51
N ASP A 354 -38.51 -4.49 -121.37
CA ASP A 354 -38.28 -5.14 -120.07
C ASP A 354 -37.48 -6.45 -120.10
N ALA A 355 -36.53 -6.48 -119.19
CA ALA A 355 -36.01 -7.66 -118.52
C ALA A 355 -34.73 -8.29 -119.05
N LEU A 356 -34.64 -8.76 -120.28
CA LEU A 356 -33.83 -9.96 -120.56
C LEU A 356 -32.36 -10.07 -120.01
N LEU A 357 -31.44 -9.15 -120.38
CA LEU A 357 -30.10 -9.61 -120.81
C LEU A 357 -28.87 -8.72 -120.47
N ASN A 358 -28.44 -8.52 -119.24
CA ASN A 358 -28.09 -9.57 -118.29
C ASN A 358 -27.03 -10.61 -118.70
N GLU A 359 -26.39 -10.60 -119.88
CA GLU A 359 -25.54 -11.78 -120.20
C GLU A 359 -24.10 -11.49 -120.63
N LEU A 360 -23.89 -10.75 -121.72
CA LEU A 360 -22.67 -11.04 -122.49
C LEU A 360 -21.41 -10.20 -122.19
N LEU A 361 -21.42 -9.41 -121.11
CA LEU A 361 -20.22 -8.71 -120.61
C LEU A 361 -19.43 -9.53 -119.56
N SER A 362 -19.72 -10.83 -119.46
CA SER A 362 -19.13 -11.81 -118.52
C SER A 362 -17.66 -12.22 -118.78
N GLU A 363 -17.04 -12.02 -119.95
CA GLU A 363 -15.81 -12.79 -120.28
C GLU A 363 -14.48 -12.01 -120.41
N HIS A 364 -14.46 -10.68 -120.52
CA HIS A 364 -13.18 -9.93 -120.64
C HIS A 364 -12.87 -9.00 -119.46
N ASP A 365 -13.83 -8.94 -118.55
CA ASP A 365 -13.71 -8.42 -117.20
C ASP A 365 -12.54 -9.13 -116.43
N MET A 366 -12.00 -10.30 -116.83
CA MET A 366 -11.06 -11.11 -116.03
C MET A 366 -9.53 -10.85 -116.05
N ALA A 367 -8.93 -10.06 -116.96
CA ALA A 367 -7.45 -9.82 -116.94
C ALA A 367 -7.04 -8.38 -116.55
N LEU A 368 -8.00 -7.46 -116.46
CA LEU A 368 -7.83 -6.08 -115.97
C LEU A 368 -8.66 -5.78 -114.70
N ARG A 369 -9.44 -6.76 -114.19
CA ARG A 369 -10.06 -6.79 -112.85
C ARG A 369 -9.10 -6.69 -111.67
N SER A 370 -7.77 -6.63 -111.87
CA SER A 370 -6.82 -6.35 -110.78
C SER A 370 -6.37 -4.88 -110.70
N LEU A 371 -6.82 -4.01 -111.61
CA LEU A 371 -6.60 -2.54 -111.61
C LEU A 371 -7.53 -1.77 -110.63
N GLN A 372 -8.68 -2.29 -110.23
CA GLN A 372 -9.80 -1.37 -109.98
C GLN A 372 -10.77 -1.83 -108.88
N ALA A 373 -10.28 -2.26 -107.70
CA ALA A 373 -11.16 -2.77 -106.64
C ALA A 373 -10.99 -2.25 -105.19
N SER A 374 -10.00 -1.44 -104.77
CA SER A 374 -10.03 -1.01 -103.35
C SER A 374 -9.45 0.35 -102.95
N HIS A 375 -9.36 1.33 -103.86
CA HIS A 375 -9.21 2.74 -103.45
C HIS A 375 -10.42 3.62 -103.76
N GLN A 376 -11.63 3.10 -104.04
CA GLN A 376 -12.77 3.97 -104.38
C GLN A 376 -14.17 3.52 -103.90
N ALA A 377 -14.31 2.95 -102.69
CA ALA A 377 -15.58 2.87 -101.94
C ALA A 377 -15.23 2.34 -100.54
N GLU A 378 -15.42 3.02 -99.41
CA GLU A 378 -16.50 3.92 -98.98
C GLU A 378 -15.86 5.17 -98.33
N LEU A 379 -15.96 6.34 -98.94
CA LEU A 379 -17.08 7.28 -98.71
C LEU A 379 -17.16 7.68 -97.24
N GLU A 380 -16.66 8.86 -96.89
CA GLU A 380 -17.50 10.07 -97.00
C GLU A 380 -18.88 9.81 -96.38
N GLU A 381 -19.00 9.99 -95.06
CA GLU A 381 -20.08 10.83 -94.52
C GLU A 381 -19.97 11.03 -93.01
N LEU A 382 -20.21 12.28 -92.62
CA LEU A 382 -20.30 12.87 -91.27
C LEU A 382 -18.98 13.14 -90.54
N GLY A 383 -18.55 14.39 -90.32
CA GLY A 383 -19.31 15.64 -90.28
C GLY A 383 -19.22 16.25 -88.89
N ALA A 384 -18.83 17.53 -88.85
CA ALA A 384 -19.11 18.50 -87.80
C ALA A 384 -18.42 18.29 -86.44
N ASP A 385 -17.26 18.93 -86.26
CA ASP A 385 -17.22 20.26 -85.63
C ASP A 385 -15.81 20.60 -85.15
N THR A 386 -15.10 21.26 -86.05
CA THR A 386 -13.95 22.10 -85.78
C THR A 386 -14.35 23.26 -84.88
N ALA A 387 -13.51 23.48 -83.87
CA ALA A 387 -13.55 24.54 -82.85
C ALA A 387 -14.43 24.25 -81.63
N ARG A 388 -13.79 23.80 -80.53
CA ARG A 388 -13.79 24.66 -79.32
C ARG A 388 -12.84 24.39 -78.16
N TRP A 389 -12.07 23.30 -78.02
CA TRP A 389 -11.11 23.21 -76.89
C TRP A 389 -9.74 22.64 -77.25
N SER A 390 -8.97 23.51 -77.88
CA SER A 390 -7.52 23.50 -78.06
C SER A 390 -6.79 23.97 -76.79
N ALA A 391 -6.81 23.19 -75.68
CA ALA A 391 -6.08 23.57 -74.45
C ALA A 391 -5.61 22.48 -73.46
N GLU A 392 -5.83 21.16 -73.63
CA GLU A 392 -5.63 20.23 -72.48
C GLU A 392 -5.21 18.78 -72.81
N ARG A 393 -4.48 18.52 -73.91
CA ARG A 393 -4.11 17.12 -74.28
C ARG A 393 -2.73 16.94 -74.91
N SER A 394 -1.84 17.86 -74.58
CA SER A 394 -0.37 17.73 -74.65
C SER A 394 0.21 16.80 -73.55
N GLU A 395 -0.64 16.06 -72.83
CA GLU A 395 -0.28 15.33 -71.60
C GLU A 395 -0.17 13.79 -71.70
N TRP A 396 -0.46 13.14 -72.83
CA TRP A 396 -0.53 11.67 -72.87
C TRP A 396 0.32 10.94 -73.93
N GLN A 397 0.99 11.63 -74.86
CA GLN A 397 1.91 10.98 -75.81
C GLN A 397 3.39 10.99 -75.40
N ALA A 398 3.78 11.74 -74.38
CA ALA A 398 5.15 11.73 -73.83
C ALA A 398 5.32 10.75 -72.65
N LYS A 399 4.22 10.39 -71.99
CA LYS A 399 4.17 9.58 -70.76
C LYS A 399 4.67 8.14 -70.91
N GLU A 400 4.71 7.58 -72.11
CA GLU A 400 5.15 6.17 -72.30
C GLU A 400 6.63 6.03 -72.70
N ARG A 401 7.27 7.11 -73.17
CA ARG A 401 8.71 7.11 -73.51
C ARG A 401 9.59 7.80 -72.47
N GLY A 402 9.03 8.63 -71.58
CA GLY A 402 9.69 9.13 -70.36
C GLY A 402 9.80 8.09 -69.23
N LEU A 403 8.90 7.10 -69.18
CA LEU A 403 8.92 6.00 -68.19
C LEU A 403 10.14 5.07 -68.29
N ARG A 404 10.98 5.20 -69.33
CA ARG A 404 12.27 4.51 -69.44
C ARG A 404 13.49 5.39 -69.14
N SER A 405 13.36 6.73 -69.07
CA SER A 405 14.43 7.60 -68.54
C SER A 405 14.28 7.85 -67.04
N MET A 406 13.07 7.71 -66.48
CA MET A 406 12.80 7.69 -65.02
C MET A 406 13.48 6.52 -64.28
N LEU A 407 13.87 5.44 -64.97
CA LEU A 407 14.61 4.31 -64.37
C LEU A 407 16.11 4.60 -64.17
N SER A 408 16.65 5.62 -64.85
CA SER A 408 18.00 6.14 -64.63
C SER A 408 18.01 7.27 -63.59
N GLU A 409 16.90 8.00 -63.45
CA GLU A 409 16.70 8.95 -62.35
C GLU A 409 16.43 8.25 -61.01
N LEU A 410 15.88 7.02 -61.03
CA LEU A 410 15.70 6.15 -59.84
C LEU A 410 17.02 5.63 -59.23
N GLU A 411 18.14 5.68 -59.95
CA GLU A 411 19.49 5.43 -59.39
C GLU A 411 20.14 6.71 -58.84
N GLU A 412 19.74 7.90 -59.31
CA GLU A 412 20.16 9.21 -58.78
C GLU A 412 19.26 9.72 -57.62
N GLU A 413 18.00 9.30 -57.54
CA GLU A 413 17.10 9.54 -56.39
C GLU A 413 17.44 8.65 -55.19
N LYS A 414 18.05 7.48 -55.44
CA LYS A 414 18.69 6.66 -54.39
C LYS A 414 19.89 7.38 -53.74
N ALA A 415 20.52 8.31 -54.46
CA ALA A 415 21.56 9.20 -53.94
C ALA A 415 21.02 10.52 -53.35
N ARG A 416 19.73 10.85 -53.56
CA ARG A 416 19.02 11.94 -52.84
C ARG A 416 18.40 11.47 -51.53
N LEU A 417 17.87 10.23 -51.48
CA LEU A 417 17.48 9.57 -50.22
C LEU A 417 18.67 9.22 -49.31
N ALA A 418 19.91 9.31 -49.83
CA ALA A 418 21.14 9.29 -49.04
C ALA A 418 21.53 10.69 -48.50
N ARG A 419 20.99 11.78 -49.06
CA ARG A 419 21.23 13.17 -48.58
C ARG A 419 20.18 13.59 -47.55
N ASP A 420 18.96 13.10 -47.64
CA ASP A 420 17.95 13.26 -46.57
C ASP A 420 18.26 12.37 -45.35
N ALA A 421 19.10 11.34 -45.52
CA ALA A 421 19.72 10.58 -44.43
C ALA A 421 20.86 11.35 -43.73
N GLU A 422 21.35 12.45 -44.33
CA GLU A 422 22.40 13.31 -43.78
C GLU A 422 21.82 14.50 -42.99
N GLU A 423 20.58 14.92 -43.28
CA GLU A 423 19.80 15.80 -42.39
C GLU A 423 19.32 15.08 -41.12
N ALA A 424 19.12 13.75 -41.19
CA ALA A 424 18.94 12.91 -40.00
C ALA A 424 20.23 12.76 -39.17
N LEU A 425 21.41 13.04 -39.74
CA LEU A 425 22.71 13.06 -39.04
C LEU A 425 22.96 14.41 -38.32
N GLN A 426 22.34 15.50 -38.77
CA GLN A 426 22.36 16.80 -38.05
C GLN A 426 21.36 16.85 -36.89
N ILE A 427 20.29 16.05 -36.94
CA ILE A 427 19.43 15.78 -35.76
C ILE A 427 20.14 14.79 -34.79
N ALA A 428 21.09 13.99 -35.27
CA ALA A 428 21.88 13.08 -34.42
C ALA A 428 22.96 13.81 -33.57
N GLU A 429 23.51 14.94 -33.99
CA GLU A 429 24.40 15.77 -33.15
C GLU A 429 23.63 16.58 -32.08
N ALA A 430 22.37 16.93 -32.34
CA ALA A 430 21.45 17.46 -31.31
C ALA A 430 21.00 16.35 -30.33
N ALA A 431 20.86 15.11 -30.80
CA ALA A 431 20.60 13.95 -29.96
C ALA A 431 21.81 13.57 -29.08
N GLN A 432 23.05 13.75 -29.56
CA GLN A 432 24.27 13.45 -28.79
C GLN A 432 24.51 14.44 -27.63
N ASN A 433 24.11 15.71 -27.79
CA ASN A 433 24.14 16.71 -26.72
C ASN A 433 23.00 16.52 -25.70
N ALA A 434 21.80 16.15 -26.16
CA ALA A 434 20.69 15.74 -25.29
C ALA A 434 20.99 14.44 -24.54
N GLU A 435 21.69 13.48 -25.15
CA GLU A 435 22.13 12.23 -24.54
C GLU A 435 23.23 12.45 -23.49
N SER A 436 24.09 13.48 -23.63
CA SER A 436 25.09 13.83 -22.61
C SER A 436 24.47 14.50 -21.36
N GLU A 437 23.44 15.33 -21.54
CA GLU A 437 22.67 15.94 -20.45
C GLU A 437 21.75 14.90 -19.78
N VAL A 438 21.10 14.02 -20.57
CA VAL A 438 20.33 12.87 -20.05
C VAL A 438 21.24 11.87 -19.35
N ARG A 439 22.47 11.64 -19.80
CA ARG A 439 23.46 10.77 -19.14
C ARG A 439 24.01 11.38 -17.85
N LYS A 440 24.26 12.70 -17.79
CA LYS A 440 24.60 13.40 -16.54
C LYS A 440 23.43 13.42 -15.56
N ALA A 441 22.19 13.63 -16.05
CA ALA A 441 20.98 13.54 -15.25
C ALA A 441 20.71 12.10 -14.77
N ALA A 442 21.01 11.08 -15.59
CA ALA A 442 20.90 9.67 -15.25
C ALA A 442 22.01 9.22 -14.27
N GLU A 443 23.23 9.74 -14.39
CA GLU A 443 24.31 9.50 -13.43
C GLU A 443 24.06 10.22 -12.09
N ALA A 444 23.49 11.43 -12.12
CA ALA A 444 23.03 12.14 -10.92
C ALA A 444 21.83 11.44 -10.26
N ALA A 445 20.87 10.95 -11.05
CA ALA A 445 19.75 10.15 -10.57
C ALA A 445 20.20 8.78 -10.05
N ALA A 446 21.19 8.13 -10.67
CA ALA A 446 21.77 6.88 -10.20
C ALA A 446 22.59 7.06 -8.92
N LYS A 447 23.28 8.21 -8.76
CA LYS A 447 23.97 8.57 -7.52
C LYS A 447 22.97 8.86 -6.40
N ALA A 448 21.92 9.63 -6.67
CA ALA A 448 20.83 9.88 -5.72
C ALA A 448 20.09 8.59 -5.35
N ALA A 449 19.88 7.68 -6.30
CA ALA A 449 19.29 6.36 -6.06
C ALA A 449 20.20 5.45 -5.23
N ARG A 450 21.54 5.50 -5.43
CA ARG A 450 22.51 4.80 -4.57
C ARG A 450 22.53 5.36 -3.16
N GLU A 451 22.55 6.67 -3.00
CA GLU A 451 22.49 7.32 -1.68
C GLU A 451 21.16 7.05 -0.96
N ALA A 452 20.05 7.00 -1.71
CA ALA A 452 18.74 6.60 -1.18
C ALA A 452 18.70 5.11 -0.80
N ALA A 453 19.32 4.22 -1.60
CA ALA A 453 19.43 2.80 -1.28
C ALA A 453 20.36 2.53 -0.09
N GLU A 454 21.45 3.29 0.06
CA GLU A 454 22.32 3.21 1.22
C GLU A 454 21.59 3.69 2.49
N ARG A 455 20.83 4.80 2.41
CA ARG A 455 19.97 5.28 3.50
C ARG A 455 18.87 4.28 3.85
N ALA A 456 18.23 3.65 2.87
CA ALA A 456 17.25 2.60 3.09
C ALA A 456 17.89 1.39 3.79
N SER A 457 19.07 0.94 3.34
CA SER A 457 19.80 -0.17 3.97
C SER A 457 20.29 0.15 5.38
N ALA A 458 20.53 1.44 5.69
CA ALA A 458 20.91 1.90 7.02
C ALA A 458 19.69 1.93 7.96
N LEU A 459 18.53 2.34 7.45
CA LEU A 459 17.26 2.30 8.19
C LEU A 459 16.80 0.86 8.43
N GLU A 460 16.95 -0.04 7.46
CA GLU A 460 16.67 -1.47 7.63
C GLU A 460 17.57 -2.11 8.69
N ARG A 461 18.88 -1.80 8.69
CA ARG A 461 19.79 -2.24 9.74
C ARG A 461 19.39 -1.69 11.12
N ARG A 462 18.92 -0.44 11.17
CA ARG A 462 18.47 0.19 12.42
C ARG A 462 17.17 -0.41 12.93
N LEU A 463 16.25 -0.79 12.04
CA LEU A 463 15.04 -1.52 12.40
C LEU A 463 15.37 -2.90 12.98
N VAL A 464 16.28 -3.64 12.35
CA VAL A 464 16.73 -4.94 12.86
C VAL A 464 17.43 -4.83 14.23
N GLU A 465 18.22 -3.77 14.46
CA GLU A 465 18.78 -3.48 15.78
C GLU A 465 17.69 -3.19 16.83
N LEU A 466 16.72 -2.34 16.50
CA LEU A 466 15.62 -2.00 17.41
C LEU A 466 14.72 -3.19 17.71
N GLU A 467 14.43 -4.04 16.72
CA GLU A 467 13.69 -5.30 16.92
C GLU A 467 14.45 -6.24 17.85
N ARG A 468 15.78 -6.33 17.71
CA ARG A 468 16.62 -7.14 18.59
C ARG A 468 16.68 -6.58 20.02
N GLU A 469 16.74 -5.26 20.18
CA GLU A 469 16.68 -4.60 21.50
C GLU A 469 15.32 -4.82 22.17
N MET A 470 14.23 -4.73 21.42
CA MET A 470 12.87 -5.00 21.92
C MET A 470 12.71 -6.46 22.35
N GLU A 471 13.22 -7.41 21.56
CA GLU A 471 13.16 -8.83 21.92
C GLU A 471 14.03 -9.15 23.13
N GLN A 472 15.20 -8.51 23.28
CA GLN A 472 16.02 -8.61 24.49
C GLN A 472 15.32 -8.05 25.73
N ARG A 473 14.64 -6.90 25.61
CA ARG A 473 13.85 -6.32 26.70
C ARG A 473 12.66 -7.20 27.08
N LYS A 474 12.02 -7.83 26.10
CA LYS A 474 10.93 -8.77 26.32
C LYS A 474 11.43 -10.02 27.05
N LEU A 475 12.56 -10.59 26.63
CA LEU A 475 13.18 -11.72 27.32
C LEU A 475 13.57 -11.37 28.76
N ALA A 476 14.10 -10.16 28.99
CA ALA A 476 14.44 -9.66 30.32
C ALA A 476 13.21 -9.44 31.21
N ALA A 477 12.09 -8.98 30.63
CA ALA A 477 10.81 -8.87 31.34
C ALA A 477 10.26 -10.25 31.72
N GLU A 478 10.31 -11.22 30.80
CA GLU A 478 9.89 -12.60 31.07
C GLU A 478 10.77 -13.27 32.14
N THR A 479 12.08 -12.99 32.18
CA THR A 479 12.95 -13.49 33.26
C THR A 479 12.64 -12.83 34.59
N ALA A 480 12.38 -11.52 34.62
CA ALA A 480 12.01 -10.82 35.84
C ALA A 480 10.64 -11.27 36.39
N GLU A 481 9.69 -11.59 35.50
CA GLU A 481 8.37 -12.11 35.88
C GLU A 481 8.47 -13.52 36.47
N ARG A 482 9.30 -14.39 35.88
CA ARG A 482 9.62 -15.71 36.45
C ARG A 482 10.30 -15.58 37.82
N GLU A 483 11.23 -14.66 37.99
CA GLU A 483 11.88 -14.39 39.28
C GLU A 483 10.88 -13.91 40.33
N LEU A 484 9.97 -12.99 39.97
CA LEU A 484 8.88 -12.54 40.85
C LEU A 484 7.92 -13.68 41.22
N GLU A 485 7.60 -14.57 40.28
CA GLU A 485 6.75 -15.74 40.55
C GLU A 485 7.46 -16.72 41.49
N THR A 486 8.76 -16.96 41.31
CA THR A 486 9.54 -17.76 42.26
C THR A 486 9.60 -17.12 43.65
N ALA A 487 9.81 -15.80 43.74
CA ALA A 487 9.82 -15.08 45.01
C ALA A 487 8.45 -15.12 45.70
N ARG A 488 7.34 -15.01 44.95
CA ARG A 488 5.98 -15.17 45.46
C ARG A 488 5.73 -16.58 45.98
N SER A 489 6.21 -17.61 45.26
CA SER A 489 6.09 -19.00 45.71
C SER A 489 6.89 -19.28 46.98
N GLN A 490 8.08 -18.67 47.11
CA GLN A 490 8.92 -18.77 48.31
C GLN A 490 8.29 -18.03 49.50
N ALA A 491 7.71 -16.85 49.28
CA ALA A 491 6.97 -16.11 50.30
C ALA A 491 5.72 -16.88 50.77
N ALA A 492 4.97 -17.49 49.85
CA ALA A 492 3.83 -18.34 50.19
C ALA A 492 4.26 -19.59 50.98
N ALA A 493 5.39 -20.20 50.64
CA ALA A 493 5.95 -21.32 51.38
C ALA A 493 6.39 -20.90 52.81
N MET A 494 6.98 -19.72 52.97
CA MET A 494 7.33 -19.16 54.29
C MET A 494 6.10 -18.91 55.15
N VAL A 495 5.03 -18.34 54.60
CA VAL A 495 3.76 -18.15 55.30
C VAL A 495 3.13 -19.48 55.71
N SER A 496 3.18 -20.50 54.83
CA SER A 496 2.72 -21.85 55.17
C SER A 496 3.56 -22.48 56.29
N LEU A 497 4.88 -22.29 56.28
CA LEU A 497 5.77 -22.80 57.31
C LEU A 497 5.54 -22.11 58.66
N GLU A 498 5.28 -20.80 58.65
CA GLU A 498 4.91 -20.03 59.85
C GLU A 498 3.56 -20.46 60.42
N ALA A 499 2.58 -20.74 59.55
CA ALA A 499 1.29 -21.30 59.96
C ALA A 499 1.42 -22.72 60.55
N GLU A 500 2.26 -23.58 59.95
CA GLU A 500 2.57 -24.90 60.50
C GLU A 500 3.28 -24.82 61.85
N ARG A 501 4.23 -23.89 62.02
CA ARG A 501 4.91 -23.65 63.29
C ARG A 501 3.96 -23.11 64.36
N ALA A 502 3.03 -22.22 64.00
CA ALA A 502 2.01 -21.74 64.90
C ALA A 502 1.07 -22.87 65.36
N ALA A 503 0.62 -23.72 64.43
CA ALA A 503 -0.18 -24.90 64.75
C ALA A 503 0.58 -25.94 65.60
N GLN A 504 1.90 -26.09 65.39
CA GLN A 504 2.75 -26.94 66.23
C GLN A 504 2.91 -26.37 67.65
N LEU A 505 3.07 -25.05 67.79
CA LEU A 505 3.12 -24.38 69.09
C LEU A 505 1.79 -24.52 69.84
N GLU A 506 0.67 -24.37 69.14
CA GLU A 506 -0.67 -24.55 69.72
C GLU A 506 -0.89 -26.00 70.19
N ARG A 507 -0.49 -26.99 69.37
CA ARG A 507 -0.52 -28.41 69.78
C ARG A 507 0.39 -28.70 70.97
N LEU A 508 1.61 -28.15 71.00
CA LEU A 508 2.51 -28.28 72.15
C LEU A 508 1.93 -27.64 73.41
N GLN A 509 1.24 -26.50 73.27
CA GLN A 509 0.54 -25.87 74.40
C GLN A 509 -0.64 -26.71 74.88
N GLU A 510 -1.42 -27.30 73.98
CA GLU A 510 -2.50 -28.23 74.33
C GLU A 510 -1.97 -29.52 74.95
N GLU A 511 -0.87 -30.09 74.44
CA GLU A 511 -0.19 -31.26 75.00
C GLU A 511 0.36 -30.95 76.39
N HIS A 512 1.04 -29.81 76.58
CA HIS A 512 1.52 -29.40 77.90
C HIS A 512 0.38 -29.09 78.88
N ALA A 513 -0.73 -28.53 78.41
CA ALA A 513 -1.92 -28.33 79.23
C ALA A 513 -2.54 -29.69 79.65
N ALA A 514 -2.62 -30.64 78.73
CA ALA A 514 -3.08 -32.00 79.00
C ALA A 514 -2.13 -32.76 79.93
N GLU A 515 -0.81 -32.59 79.78
CA GLU A 515 0.21 -33.13 80.69
C GLU A 515 0.10 -32.53 82.08
N LEU A 516 -0.15 -31.22 82.20
CA LEU A 516 -0.36 -30.55 83.48
C LEU A 516 -1.64 -31.04 84.15
N ASP A 517 -2.72 -31.23 83.41
CA ASP A 517 -3.97 -31.77 83.95
C ASP A 517 -3.84 -33.27 84.29
N ALA A 518 -3.09 -34.05 83.51
CA ALA A 518 -2.74 -35.42 83.83
C ALA A 518 -1.87 -35.52 85.09
N LEU A 519 -0.85 -34.66 85.24
CA LEU A 519 -0.01 -34.57 86.45
C LEU A 519 -0.82 -34.12 87.66
N ARG A 520 -1.77 -33.19 87.50
CA ARG A 520 -2.71 -32.80 88.56
C ARG A 520 -3.62 -33.95 88.96
N SER A 521 -4.14 -34.69 87.99
CA SER A 521 -4.96 -35.88 88.25
C SER A 521 -4.14 -37.01 88.87
N GLU A 522 -2.87 -37.19 88.46
CA GLU A 522 -1.97 -38.19 89.04
C GLU A 522 -1.61 -37.79 90.48
N LEU A 523 -1.32 -36.51 90.75
CA LEU A 523 -1.12 -35.97 92.10
C LEU A 523 -2.36 -36.14 92.98
N ALA A 524 -3.56 -35.89 92.44
CA ALA A 524 -4.82 -36.15 93.14
C ALA A 524 -4.96 -37.64 93.48
N SER A 525 -4.74 -38.53 92.51
CA SER A 525 -4.81 -39.98 92.72
C SER A 525 -3.72 -40.51 93.66
N ARG A 526 -2.51 -39.92 93.64
CA ARG A 526 -1.43 -40.22 94.58
C ARG A 526 -1.72 -39.67 95.97
N SER A 527 -2.43 -38.56 96.11
CA SER A 527 -2.86 -38.07 97.42
C SER A 527 -3.95 -38.97 98.01
N GLU A 528 -4.87 -39.48 97.19
CA GLU A 528 -5.87 -40.48 97.60
C GLU A 528 -5.23 -41.85 97.87
N GLY A 529 -4.26 -42.26 97.07
CA GLY A 529 -3.44 -43.47 97.25
C GLY A 529 -2.56 -43.41 98.49
N SER A 530 -1.87 -42.30 98.72
CA SER A 530 -1.07 -42.08 99.93
C SER A 530 -1.94 -41.99 101.18
N SER A 531 -3.15 -41.44 101.07
CA SER A 531 -4.12 -41.43 102.17
C SER A 531 -4.64 -42.84 102.49
N THR A 532 -4.80 -43.70 101.49
CA THR A 532 -5.27 -45.08 101.67
C THR A 532 -4.14 -46.01 102.15
N GLU A 533 -2.92 -45.87 101.63
CA GLU A 533 -1.74 -46.56 102.15
C GLU A 533 -1.37 -46.12 103.57
N ALA A 534 -1.52 -44.83 103.89
CA ALA A 534 -1.34 -44.34 105.26
C ALA A 534 -2.40 -44.90 106.21
N ALA A 535 -3.65 -45.10 105.74
CA ALA A 535 -4.71 -45.73 106.52
C ALA A 535 -4.44 -47.24 106.74
N GLU A 536 -3.98 -47.97 105.72
CA GLU A 536 -3.61 -49.39 105.86
C GLU A 536 -2.35 -49.57 106.74
N GLN A 537 -1.35 -48.69 106.64
CA GLN A 537 -0.18 -48.71 107.51
C GLN A 537 -0.52 -48.34 108.95
N ALA A 538 -1.47 -47.42 109.17
CA ALA A 538 -1.99 -47.12 110.50
C ALA A 538 -2.73 -48.31 111.11
N GLU A 539 -3.54 -49.04 110.33
CA GLU A 539 -4.20 -50.26 110.81
C GLU A 539 -3.18 -51.38 111.12
N ARG A 540 -2.12 -51.49 110.32
CA ARG A 540 -1.01 -52.43 110.56
C ARG A 540 -0.19 -52.07 111.79
N ALA A 541 0.04 -50.78 112.03
CA ALA A 541 0.71 -50.27 113.22
C ALA A 541 -0.14 -50.50 114.48
N GLU A 542 -1.47 -50.34 114.39
CA GLU A 542 -2.39 -50.62 115.50
C GLU A 542 -2.40 -52.12 115.85
N ARG A 543 -2.33 -53.01 114.85
CA ARG A 543 -2.17 -54.46 115.08
C ARG A 543 -0.84 -54.79 115.77
N LEU A 544 0.27 -54.20 115.31
CA LEU A 544 1.59 -54.39 115.93
C LEU A 544 1.66 -53.79 117.35
N GLU A 545 0.98 -52.68 117.62
CA GLU A 545 0.84 -52.12 118.96
C GLU A 545 0.03 -53.04 119.88
N THR A 546 -1.04 -53.67 119.38
CA THR A 546 -1.78 -54.67 120.17
C THR A 546 -0.96 -55.91 120.49
N GLU A 547 -0.11 -56.36 119.58
CA GLU A 547 0.86 -57.45 119.84
C GLU A 547 1.95 -57.01 120.83
N LEU A 548 2.48 -55.79 120.72
CA LEU A 548 3.45 -55.25 121.69
C LEU A 548 2.84 -55.06 123.09
N LEU A 549 1.56 -54.70 123.18
CA LEU A 549 0.83 -54.58 124.43
C LEU A 549 0.54 -55.95 125.06
N SER A 550 0.29 -57.00 124.27
CA SER A 550 0.17 -58.36 124.83
C SER A 550 1.52 -58.84 125.37
N VAL A 551 2.61 -58.62 124.64
CA VAL A 551 3.97 -58.97 125.07
C VAL A 551 4.39 -58.16 126.30
N ARG A 552 4.03 -56.87 126.40
CA ARG A 552 4.26 -56.06 127.61
C ARG A 552 3.45 -56.54 128.80
N ARG A 553 2.19 -56.95 128.62
CA ARG A 553 1.40 -57.55 129.71
C ARG A 553 1.98 -58.87 130.20
N GLU A 554 2.55 -59.68 129.31
CA GLU A 554 3.27 -60.89 129.69
C GLU A 554 4.55 -60.55 130.48
N LEU A 555 5.27 -59.48 130.09
CA LEU A 555 6.46 -59.01 130.78
C LEU A 555 6.14 -58.41 132.16
N ASP A 556 5.08 -57.61 132.26
CA ASP A 556 4.61 -57.00 133.51
C ASP A 556 4.06 -58.05 134.48
N ALA A 557 3.37 -59.09 133.97
CA ALA A 557 2.96 -60.24 134.78
C ALA A 557 4.18 -61.00 135.34
N LEU A 558 5.23 -61.19 134.53
CA LEU A 558 6.50 -61.76 135.01
C LEU A 558 7.19 -60.87 136.05
N GLN A 559 7.12 -59.54 135.89
CA GLN A 559 7.69 -58.59 136.86
C GLN A 559 6.89 -58.52 138.16
N GLU A 560 5.56 -58.65 138.12
CA GLU A 560 4.72 -58.79 139.32
C GLU A 560 4.95 -60.11 140.04
N GLU A 561 5.13 -61.22 139.31
CA GLU A 561 5.54 -62.50 139.92
C GLU A 561 6.92 -62.39 140.56
N TYR A 562 7.88 -61.72 139.89
CA TYR A 562 9.19 -61.43 140.46
C TYR A 562 9.11 -60.53 141.70
N ALA A 563 8.27 -59.50 141.70
CA ALA A 563 8.08 -58.58 142.82
C ALA A 563 7.38 -59.24 144.02
N LYS A 564 6.40 -60.13 143.78
CA LYS A 564 5.79 -60.96 144.83
C LYS A 564 6.80 -61.92 145.45
N LEU A 565 7.62 -62.56 144.62
CA LEU A 565 8.68 -63.43 145.12
C LEU A 565 9.70 -62.62 145.94
N GLN A 566 9.98 -61.38 145.54
CA GLN A 566 10.85 -60.48 146.27
C GLN A 566 10.24 -59.96 147.58
N SER A 567 8.92 -59.72 147.64
CA SER A 567 8.25 -59.35 148.89
C SER A 567 8.13 -60.53 149.84
N GLU A 568 7.81 -61.73 149.37
CA GLU A 568 7.82 -62.95 150.16
C GLU A 568 9.23 -63.26 150.71
N TYR A 569 10.28 -62.99 149.90
CA TYR A 569 11.67 -63.11 150.33
C TYR A 569 12.03 -62.07 151.40
N ASN A 570 11.53 -60.83 151.29
CA ASN A 570 11.75 -59.78 152.29
C ASN A 570 10.92 -60.00 153.57
N GLU A 571 9.69 -60.51 153.48
CA GLU A 571 8.89 -60.91 154.65
C GLU A 571 9.50 -62.12 155.36
N TRP A 572 10.16 -63.02 154.62
CA TRP A 572 10.99 -64.08 155.23
C TRP A 572 12.21 -63.52 155.96
N ILE A 573 12.81 -62.43 155.46
CA ILE A 573 13.92 -61.74 156.14
C ILE A 573 13.44 -61.01 157.40
N ASP A 574 12.32 -60.29 157.33
CA ASP A 574 11.76 -59.58 158.50
C ASP A 574 11.26 -60.54 159.58
N MET A 575 10.69 -61.70 159.23
CA MET A 575 10.36 -62.76 160.21
C MET A 575 11.60 -63.42 160.84
N LEU A 576 12.76 -63.37 160.19
CA LEU A 576 14.01 -63.86 160.76
C LEU A 576 14.67 -62.84 161.71
N GLU A 577 14.33 -61.55 161.62
CA GLU A 577 14.89 -60.49 162.46
C GLU A 577 14.05 -60.18 163.73
N GLU A 578 12.82 -60.69 163.86
CA GLU A 578 12.00 -60.56 165.09
C GLU A 578 12.17 -61.71 166.12
N GLU A 579 12.95 -62.76 165.83
CA GLU A 579 13.17 -63.89 166.77
C GLU A 579 14.63 -64.18 167.22
N VAL A 580 15.63 -63.35 166.89
CA VAL A 580 17.01 -63.45 167.44
C VAL A 580 17.67 -62.07 167.55
#